data_AF-A0A7C3K672-F1
#
_entry.id   AF-A0A7C3K672-F1
#
_cell.length_a   1.000
_cell.length_b   1.000
_cell.length_c   1.000
_cell.angle_alpha   90.00
_cell.angle_beta   90.00
_cell.angle_gamma   90.00
#
_symmetry.space_group_name_H-M   'P 1'
#
loop_
_entity.id
_entity.type
_entity.pdbx_description
1 polymer ?
#
loop_
_entity_poly.entity_id
_entity_poly.type
_entity_poly.pdbx_seq_one_letter_code
_entity_poly.pdbx_strand_id
1 'polypeptide(L)' 'MMGAFGMGGGGTLWIILLSVAIWAIVSATNRTGARLAAGSARDVLDARLARGELSVEEYKTLRETLG' A
#
# COMPACT_ATOMS: atom_id res chain seq x y z
N MET A 1 2.25 -26.51 -33.97
CA MET A 1 1.88 -25.61 -32.86
C MET A 1 1.75 -24.20 -33.42
N MET A 2 0.63 -23.87 -34.06
CA MET A 2 0.42 -22.60 -34.75
C MET A 2 -0.91 -22.01 -34.30
N GLY A 3 -0.84 -20.91 -33.56
CA GLY A 3 -1.99 -20.13 -33.11
C GLY A 3 -1.57 -18.79 -32.52
N ALA A 4 -0.53 -18.16 -33.08
CA ALA A 4 0.02 -16.91 -32.54
C ALA A 4 -0.26 -15.68 -33.42
N PHE A 5 -0.86 -15.81 -34.61
CA PHE A 5 -0.93 -14.72 -35.59
C PHE A 5 -2.28 -14.58 -36.32
N GLY A 6 -3.39 -14.70 -35.58
CA GLY A 6 -4.75 -14.54 -36.15
C GLY A 6 -5.61 -13.43 -35.54
N MET A 7 -5.17 -12.73 -34.49
CA MET A 7 -6.05 -11.87 -33.67
C MET A 7 -5.41 -10.51 -33.32
N GLY A 8 -4.80 -9.85 -34.31
CA GLY A 8 -3.85 -8.74 -34.15
C GLY A 8 -4.39 -7.41 -33.60
N GLY A 9 -5.71 -7.18 -33.58
CA GLY A 9 -6.30 -5.95 -33.04
C GLY A 9 -6.88 -6.09 -31.64
N GLY A 10 -7.65 -7.14 -31.40
CA GLY A 10 -8.39 -7.34 -30.15
C GLY A 10 -7.52 -7.88 -29.00
N GLY A 11 -6.67 -8.87 -29.27
CA GLY A 11 -5.86 -9.51 -28.23
C GLY A 11 -4.84 -8.56 -27.61
N THR A 12 -4.18 -7.75 -28.44
CA THR A 12 -3.21 -6.74 -28.00
C THR A 12 -3.86 -5.68 -27.12
N LEU A 13 -5.08 -5.25 -27.47
CA LEU A 13 -5.86 -4.29 -26.72
C LEU A 13 -6.17 -4.82 -25.32
N TRP A 14 -6.58 -6.09 -25.21
CA TRP A 14 -6.83 -6.75 -23.93
C TRP A 14 -5.57 -6.86 -23.07
N ILE A 15 -4.42 -7.20 -23.66
CA ILE A 15 -3.14 -7.28 -22.93
C ILE A 15 -2.77 -5.92 -22.33
N ILE A 16 -2.86 -4.84 -23.12
CA ILE A 16 -2.58 -3.47 -22.67
C ILE A 16 -3.54 -3.07 -21.55
N LEU A 17 -4.83 -3.34 -21.72
CA LEU A 17 -5.87 -3.03 -20.72
C LEU A 17 -5.60 -3.76 -19.40
N LEU A 18 -5.19 -5.02 -19.46
CA LEU A 18 -4.85 -5.82 -18.28
C LEU A 18 -3.60 -5.28 -17.57
N SER A 19 -2.57 -4.91 -18.33
CA SER A 19 -1.35 -4.29 -17.78
C SER A 19 -1.65 -2.95 -17.09
N VAL A 20 -2.50 -2.10 -17.69
CA VAL A 20 -2.92 -0.81 -17.09
C VAL A 20 -3.74 -1.04 -15.82
N ALA A 21 -4.65 -2.02 -15.82
CA ALA A 21 -5.44 -2.36 -14.64
C ALA A 21 -4.55 -2.83 -13.47
N ILE A 22 -3.60 -3.72 -13.73
CA ILE A 22 -2.63 -4.18 -12.73
C ILE A 22 -1.79 -3.01 -12.21
N TRP A 23 -1.27 -2.16 -13.11
CA TRP A 23 -0.49 -0.99 -12.73
C TRP A 23 -1.30 0.00 -11.87
N ALA A 24 -2.57 0.23 -12.21
CA ALA A 24 -3.45 1.11 -11.44
C ALA A 24 -3.69 0.57 -10.02
N ILE A 25 -3.91 -0.75 -9.88
CA ILE A 25 -4.09 -1.40 -8.56
C ILE A 25 -2.80 -1.30 -7.74
N VAL A 26 -1.64 -1.63 -8.33
CA VAL A 26 -0.33 -1.58 -7.65
C VAL A 26 0.05 -0.14 -7.27
N SER A 27 -0.24 0.83 -8.13
CA SER A 27 0.01 2.26 -7.87
C SER A 27 -0.91 2.81 -6.76
N ALA A 28 -2.18 2.39 -6.74
CA ALA A 28 -3.13 2.77 -5.69
C ALA A 28 -2.76 2.16 -4.33
N THR A 29 -2.32 0.90 -4.28
CA THR A 29 -1.87 0.25 -3.04
C THR A 29 -0.56 0.84 -2.53
N ASN A 30 0.41 1.14 -3.40
CA ASN A 30 1.66 1.80 -2.99
C ASN A 30 1.44 3.24 -2.50
N ARG A 31 0.51 4.01 -3.10
CA ARG A 31 0.16 5.34 -2.60
C ARG A 31 -0.55 5.29 -1.24
N THR A 32 -1.28 4.20 -0.96
CA THR A 32 -1.89 3.96 0.35
C THR A 32 -0.81 3.55 1.38
N GLY A 33 0.17 2.73 0.99
CA GLY A 33 1.32 2.36 1.81
C GLY A 33 2.21 3.54 2.22
N ALA A 34 2.44 4.49 1.31
CA ALA A 34 3.23 5.69 1.61
C ALA A 34 2.52 6.67 2.58
N ARG A 35 1.18 6.70 2.58
CA ARG A 35 0.39 7.47 3.57
C ARG A 35 0.22 6.70 4.89
N LEU A 36 0.19 5.36 4.83
CA LEU A 36 0.21 4.48 5.99
C LEU A 36 1.56 4.44 6.70
N ALA A 37 2.69 4.79 6.07
CA ALA A 37 3.98 4.86 6.77
C ALA A 37 4.02 5.96 7.85
N ALA A 38 3.29 7.06 7.66
CA ALA A 38 3.09 8.09 8.70
C ALA A 38 2.02 7.67 9.74
N GLY A 39 1.08 6.81 9.35
CA GLY A 39 0.13 6.16 10.26
C GLY A 39 0.77 5.04 11.09
N SER A 40 1.76 4.31 10.55
CA SER A 40 2.24 3.07 11.13
C SER A 40 3.03 3.26 12.40
N ALA A 41 3.80 4.35 12.53
CA ALA A 41 4.52 4.62 13.77
C ALA A 41 3.55 4.98 14.91
N ARG A 42 2.51 5.75 14.61
CA ARG A 42 1.47 6.16 15.56
C ARG A 42 0.54 4.99 15.92
N ASP A 43 0.12 4.20 14.94
CA ASP A 43 -0.67 2.99 15.16
C ASP A 43 0.08 1.95 15.99
N VAL A 44 1.39 1.82 15.80
CA VAL A 44 2.24 0.94 16.63
C VAL A 44 2.33 1.46 18.06
N LEU A 45 2.46 2.77 18.27
CA LEU A 45 2.45 3.39 19.60
C LEU A 45 1.11 3.20 20.31
N ASP A 46 0.00 3.46 19.62
CA ASP A 46 -1.37 3.30 20.15
C ASP A 46 -1.61 1.84 20.56
N ALA A 47 -1.20 0.89 19.72
CA ALA A 47 -1.33 -0.53 20.01
C ALA A 47 -0.46 -0.97 21.22
N ARG A 48 0.74 -0.39 21.39
CA ARG A 48 1.62 -0.67 22.56
C ARG A 48 1.04 -0.09 23.85
N LEU A 49 0.51 1.12 23.80
CA LEU A 49 -0.18 1.74 24.94
C LEU A 49 -1.42 0.92 25.35
N ALA A 50 -2.22 0.47 24.37
CA ALA A 50 -3.40 -0.36 24.63
C ALA A 50 -3.06 -1.72 25.26
N ARG A 51 -1.87 -2.26 24.96
CA ARG A 51 -1.36 -3.48 25.60
C ARG A 51 -0.70 -3.24 26.96
N GLY A 52 -0.54 -1.98 27.37
CA GLY A 52 0.18 -1.61 28.60
C GLY A 52 1.70 -1.82 28.50
N GLU A 53 2.24 -2.00 27.29
CA GLU A 53 3.68 -2.15 27.05
C GLU A 53 4.42 -0.81 27.11
N LEU A 54 3.67 0.29 27.20
CA LEU A 54 4.16 1.66 27.19
C LEU A 54 3.40 2.46 28.24
N SER A 55 4.12 3.29 29.00
CA SER A 55 3.48 4.25 29.90
C SER A 55 2.87 5.42 29.10
N VAL A 56 1.93 6.14 29.73
CA VAL A 56 1.29 7.31 29.12
C VAL A 56 2.31 8.42 28.86
N GLU A 57 3.30 8.55 29.73
CA GLU A 57 4.39 9.52 29.67
C GLU A 57 5.32 9.24 28.47
N GLU A 58 5.72 7.97 28.29
CA GLU A 58 6.52 7.53 27.15
C GLU A 58 5.77 7.68 25.84
N TYR A 59 4.49 7.31 25.81
CA TYR A 59 3.62 7.50 24.66
C TYR A 59 3.58 8.97 24.23
N LYS A 60 3.38 9.89 25.18
CA LYS A 60 3.27 11.32 24.89
C LYS A 60 4.56 11.89 24.32
N THR A 61 5.70 11.50 24.89
CA THR A 61 7.04 11.93 24.42
C THR A 61 7.32 11.44 23.00
N LEU A 62 7.04 10.17 22.73
CA LEU A 62 7.25 9.56 21.41
C LEU A 62 6.28 10.14 20.37
N ARG A 63 5.05 10.45 20.77
CA ARG A 63 4.04 11.09 19.92
C ARG A 63 4.42 12.52 19.53
N GLU A 64 4.99 13.30 20.45
CA GLU A 64 5.54 14.63 20.15
C GLU A 64 6.76 14.57 19.24
N THR A 65 7.61 13.55 19.41
CA THR A 65 8.82 13.38 18.59
C THR A 65 8.51 12.98 17.15
N LEU A 66 7.40 12.27 16.91
CA LEU A 66 6.87 11.90 15.60
C LEU A 66 5.97 12.99 14.97
N GLY A 67 5.95 14.19 15.56
CA GLY A 67 5.16 15.35 15.15
C GLY A 67 5.70 16.03 13.92
#